data_AF-B8LUX8-F1
#
_entry.id   AF-B8LUX8-F1
#
_cell.length_a   1.000
_cell.length_b   1.000
_cell.length_c   1.000
_cell.angle_alpha   90.00
_cell.angle_beta   90.00
_cell.angle_gamma   90.00
#
_symmetry.space_group_name_H-M   'P 1'
#
loop_
_entity.id
_entity.type
_entity.pdbx_description
1 polymer ?
#
loop_
_entity_poly.entity_id
_entity_poly.type
_entity_poly.pdbx_seq_one_letter_code
_entity_poly.pdbx_strand_id
1 'polypeptide(L)'
;MARPLLALSLFTHGRSALEYPPNLLSGVDLSQKRFFFLASVNKEYDADNYIRLVKCLILLYFHNGTGTHPLCHASHESSQIPDILVDASTTPEYSDFFYYQDLLRNLFLYPADFRAISMTRTGTIVYPEENLNIAYTVIDQDNLYKGWVSVMTFKPDGSIGEYANLMPWNYSTIINYHYGLGWPFHELFDYENGRTFAAPWFNEEINMDEPLLSIVDVLIQRNSLIHLQLEDWKDEIEIFAPGFLALESRGRASDFDLKDLWNEAGLSYIYYTREQKRVMRETGKLI
;
A
#
# COMPACT_ATOMS: atom_id res chain seq x y z
N MET A 1 5.87 -16.39 34.10
CA MET A 1 5.46 -17.44 33.14
C MET A 1 3.95 -17.59 33.21
N ALA A 2 3.21 -16.87 32.37
CA ALA A 2 1.77 -17.07 32.21
C ALA A 2 1.30 -16.39 30.91
N ARG A 3 0.72 -17.19 30.01
CA ARG A 3 -0.44 -16.94 29.12
C ARG A 3 -0.30 -17.66 27.77
N PRO A 4 -1.03 -18.77 27.59
CA PRO A 4 -1.60 -19.14 26.31
C PRO A 4 -3.10 -19.34 26.50
N LEU A 5 -3.89 -18.26 26.46
CA LEU A 5 -5.37 -18.36 26.57
C LEU A 5 -6.16 -17.48 25.60
N LEU A 6 -5.51 -16.67 24.76
CA LEU A 6 -6.25 -15.80 23.83
C LEU A 6 -6.70 -16.52 22.55
N ALA A 7 -5.95 -17.53 22.07
CA ALA A 7 -6.32 -18.28 20.86
C ALA A 7 -7.57 -19.17 21.03
N LEU A 8 -7.96 -19.52 22.26
CA LEU A 8 -9.17 -20.32 22.48
C LEU A 8 -10.45 -19.48 22.60
N SER A 9 -10.35 -18.17 22.85
CA SER A 9 -11.55 -17.35 23.09
C SER A 9 -12.33 -17.04 21.81
N LEU A 10 -11.67 -17.03 20.65
CA LEU A 10 -12.34 -16.85 19.34
C LEU A 10 -13.17 -18.08 18.93
N PHE A 11 -12.87 -19.27 19.46
CA PHE A 11 -13.70 -20.46 19.28
C PHE A 11 -14.89 -20.55 20.24
N THR A 12 -15.06 -19.60 21.17
CA THR A 12 -16.12 -19.69 22.19
C THR A 12 -17.42 -18.96 21.86
N HIS A 13 -17.47 -18.19 20.78
CA HIS A 13 -18.71 -17.53 20.32
C HIS A 13 -19.42 -18.27 19.19
N GLY A 14 -18.81 -19.30 18.59
CA GLY A 14 -19.48 -20.27 17.73
C GLY A 14 -19.35 -21.65 18.35
N ARG A 15 -20.44 -22.24 18.85
CA ARG A 15 -20.44 -23.59 19.44
C ARG A 15 -20.30 -24.70 18.40
N SER A 16 -20.29 -24.34 17.11
CA SER A 16 -20.19 -25.23 15.97
C SER A 16 -19.65 -24.48 14.75
N ALA A 17 -18.93 -25.17 13.87
CA ALA A 17 -18.54 -24.65 12.55
C ALA A 17 -19.75 -24.24 11.67
N LEU A 18 -20.96 -24.68 12.03
CA LEU A 18 -22.23 -24.30 11.38
C LEU A 18 -22.77 -22.93 11.83
N GLU A 19 -22.22 -22.34 12.88
CA GLU A 19 -22.60 -21.02 13.40
C GLU A 19 -21.68 -19.89 12.88
N TYR A 20 -20.72 -20.23 12.01
CA TYR A 20 -19.80 -19.24 11.44
C TYR A 20 -20.57 -18.29 10.50
N PRO A 21 -20.41 -16.96 10.61
CA PRO A 21 -21.15 -16.01 9.77
C PRO A 21 -20.93 -16.32 8.27
N PRO A 22 -21.99 -16.56 7.47
CA PRO A 22 -21.84 -16.93 6.06
C PRO A 22 -21.10 -15.89 5.21
N ASN A 23 -21.13 -14.62 5.63
CA ASN A 23 -20.39 -13.54 4.98
C ASN A 23 -18.87 -13.64 5.18
N LEU A 24 -18.39 -14.33 6.22
CA LEU A 24 -16.96 -14.59 6.44
C LEU A 24 -16.48 -15.84 5.71
N LEU A 25 -17.39 -16.75 5.35
CA LEU A 25 -17.12 -17.92 4.51
C LEU A 25 -17.15 -17.58 3.01
N SER A 26 -17.31 -16.30 2.64
CA SER A 26 -17.37 -15.89 1.23
C SER A 26 -16.04 -16.24 0.55
N GLY A 27 -16.09 -17.07 -0.49
CA GLY A 27 -14.94 -17.62 -1.21
C GLY A 27 -14.13 -16.61 -2.04
N VAL A 28 -14.05 -15.34 -1.62
CA VAL A 28 -13.10 -14.38 -2.18
C VAL A 28 -11.71 -14.88 -1.82
N ASP A 29 -10.92 -15.12 -2.85
CA ASP A 29 -9.52 -15.49 -2.69
C ASP A 29 -8.72 -14.24 -2.32
N LEU A 30 -8.55 -13.99 -1.03
CA LEU A 30 -7.75 -12.87 -0.51
C LEU A 30 -6.25 -13.03 -0.81
N SER A 31 -5.82 -14.17 -1.37
CA SER A 31 -4.42 -14.43 -1.69
C SER A 31 -3.89 -13.59 -2.87
N GLN A 32 -4.77 -13.00 -3.69
CA GLN A 32 -4.34 -12.34 -4.93
C GLN A 32 -3.90 -10.89 -4.76
N LYS A 33 -4.45 -10.17 -3.77
CA LYS A 33 -4.12 -8.77 -3.53
C LYS A 33 -3.25 -8.65 -2.29
N ARG A 34 -2.15 -7.92 -2.41
CA ARG A 34 -1.11 -7.79 -1.37
C ARG A 34 -0.84 -6.34 -0.99
N PHE A 35 -1.76 -5.44 -1.32
CA PHE A 35 -1.71 -4.03 -0.95
C PHE A 35 -2.93 -3.68 -0.11
N PHE A 36 -2.69 -3.26 1.13
CA PHE A 36 -3.73 -3.08 2.14
C PHE A 36 -3.67 -1.70 2.78
N PHE A 37 -4.84 -1.19 3.15
CA PHE A 37 -5.01 0.01 3.92
C PHE A 37 -5.75 -0.31 5.21
N LEU A 38 -5.14 0.04 6.35
CA LEU A 38 -5.61 -0.36 7.68
C LEU A 38 -6.15 0.80 8.53
N ALA A 39 -6.11 2.03 8.03
CA ALA A 39 -6.75 3.15 8.70
C ALA A 39 -8.22 3.30 8.27
N SER A 40 -9.01 4.07 9.03
CA SER A 40 -10.35 4.46 8.59
C SER A 40 -10.25 5.53 7.50
N VAL A 41 -11.03 5.38 6.43
CA VAL A 41 -11.11 6.31 5.28
C VAL A 41 -12.55 6.67 4.93
N ASN A 42 -13.45 6.58 5.90
CA ASN A 42 -14.81 7.01 5.71
C ASN A 42 -14.82 8.52 5.39
N LYS A 43 -15.35 8.93 4.24
CA LYS A 43 -15.35 10.33 3.81
C LYS A 43 -16.16 11.27 4.71
N GLU A 44 -17.11 10.74 5.49
CA GLU A 44 -17.95 11.53 6.40
C GLU A 44 -17.27 11.74 7.76
N TYR A 45 -16.57 10.72 8.27
CA TYR A 45 -15.99 10.74 9.63
C TYR A 45 -14.47 10.95 9.64
N ASP A 46 -13.78 10.51 8.59
CA ASP A 46 -12.31 10.44 8.48
C ASP A 46 -11.84 11.00 7.12
N ALA A 47 -12.44 12.11 6.69
CA ALA A 47 -12.11 12.77 5.41
C ALA A 47 -10.61 13.05 5.25
N ASP A 48 -9.93 13.45 6.33
CA ASP A 48 -8.51 13.75 6.30
C ASP A 48 -7.67 12.50 5.98
N ASN A 49 -8.01 11.34 6.53
CA ASN A 49 -7.34 10.08 6.19
C ASN A 49 -7.55 9.72 4.72
N TYR A 50 -8.75 9.94 4.18
CA TYR A 50 -9.02 9.76 2.76
C TYR A 50 -8.13 10.67 1.90
N ILE A 51 -8.00 11.94 2.27
CA ILE A 51 -7.14 12.90 1.55
C ILE A 51 -5.68 12.46 1.61
N ARG A 52 -5.17 12.06 2.79
CA ARG A 52 -3.81 11.55 2.96
C ARG A 52 -3.57 10.28 2.12
N LEU A 53 -4.56 9.39 2.07
CA LEU A 53 -4.51 8.18 1.25
C LEU A 53 -4.37 8.56 -0.23
N VAL A 54 -5.25 9.43 -0.75
CA VAL A 54 -5.18 9.86 -2.16
C VAL A 54 -3.81 10.45 -2.49
N LYS A 55 -3.28 11.34 -1.64
CA LYS A 55 -1.92 11.89 -1.80
C LYS A 55 -0.85 10.80 -1.82
N CYS A 56 -0.90 9.86 -0.88
CA CYS A 56 0.04 8.74 -0.81
C CYS A 56 0.02 7.90 -2.09
N LEU A 57 -1.19 7.61 -2.61
CA LEU A 57 -1.37 6.89 -3.86
C LEU A 57 -0.84 7.66 -5.06
N ILE A 58 -1.05 8.98 -5.13
CA ILE A 58 -0.45 9.83 -6.19
C ILE A 58 1.09 9.77 -6.13
N LEU A 59 1.67 9.84 -4.93
CA LEU A 59 3.12 9.78 -4.76
C LEU A 59 3.71 8.42 -5.17
N LEU A 60 2.94 7.33 -5.17
CA LEU A 60 3.39 6.03 -5.71
C LEU A 60 3.68 6.10 -7.22
N TYR A 61 3.06 7.04 -7.94
CA TYR A 61 3.31 7.27 -9.38
C TYR A 61 4.62 8.01 -9.68
N PHE A 62 5.31 8.50 -8.65
CA PHE A 62 6.55 9.27 -8.83
C PHE A 62 7.73 8.32 -8.98
N HIS A 63 7.81 7.57 -10.08
CA HIS A 63 8.74 6.43 -10.23
C HIS A 63 10.23 6.79 -10.37
N ASN A 64 10.63 8.05 -10.19
CA ASN A 64 12.02 8.52 -10.17
C ASN A 64 12.95 7.93 -11.25
N GLY A 65 12.44 7.66 -12.45
CA GLY A 65 13.23 7.12 -13.56
C GLY A 65 13.17 5.59 -13.74
N THR A 66 12.57 4.85 -12.80
CA THR A 66 12.54 3.37 -12.81
C THR A 66 11.41 2.77 -13.64
N GLY A 67 10.48 3.62 -14.09
CA GLY A 67 9.67 3.40 -15.28
C GLY A 67 8.36 2.62 -15.11
N THR A 68 8.09 2.06 -13.93
CA THR A 68 6.84 1.33 -13.68
C THR A 68 6.30 1.54 -12.27
N HIS A 69 4.98 1.43 -12.15
CA HIS A 69 4.30 1.47 -10.86
C HIS A 69 4.73 0.31 -9.96
N PRO A 70 5.06 0.53 -8.67
CA PRO A 70 5.51 -0.54 -7.79
C PRO A 70 4.53 -1.72 -7.69
N LEU A 71 3.25 -1.45 -7.91
CA LEU A 71 2.19 -2.46 -7.83
C LEU A 71 1.82 -3.05 -9.20
N CYS A 72 2.53 -2.71 -10.30
CA CYS A 72 2.26 -3.27 -11.62
C CYS A 72 2.60 -4.77 -11.75
N HIS A 73 3.39 -5.30 -10.82
CA HIS A 73 3.80 -6.72 -10.80
C HIS A 73 2.75 -7.62 -10.16
N ALA A 74 1.73 -7.05 -9.51
CA ALA A 74 0.60 -7.81 -8.99
C ALA A 74 -0.38 -8.15 -10.13
N SER A 75 -0.86 -9.40 -10.15
CA SER A 75 -1.70 -9.96 -11.22
C SER A 75 -3.18 -9.54 -11.17
N HIS A 76 -3.55 -8.53 -10.37
CA HIS A 76 -4.93 -8.17 -10.07
C HIS A 76 -5.37 -6.88 -10.77
N GLU A 77 -6.65 -6.81 -11.17
CA GLU A 77 -7.27 -5.58 -11.65
C GLU A 77 -7.23 -4.51 -10.55
N SER A 78 -6.68 -3.33 -10.82
CA SER A 78 -6.52 -2.24 -9.84
C SER A 78 -5.57 -2.55 -8.68
N SER A 79 -4.46 -3.25 -8.93
CA SER A 79 -3.42 -3.52 -7.93
C SER A 79 -2.85 -2.25 -7.26
N GLN A 80 -2.94 -1.10 -7.93
CA GLN A 80 -2.55 0.21 -7.44
C GLN A 80 -3.47 0.81 -6.36
N ILE A 81 -4.69 0.29 -6.20
CA ILE A 81 -5.63 0.73 -5.16
C ILE A 81 -5.59 -0.30 -4.04
N PRO A 82 -5.36 0.06 -2.77
CA PRO A 82 -5.30 -0.91 -1.69
C PRO A 82 -6.68 -1.50 -1.37
N ASP A 83 -6.70 -2.70 -0.79
CA ASP A 83 -7.90 -3.19 -0.10
C ASP A 83 -8.02 -2.49 1.25
N ILE A 84 -9.16 -1.84 1.48
CA ILE A 84 -9.47 -1.15 2.72
C ILE A 84 -10.07 -2.19 3.67
N LEU A 85 -9.30 -2.60 4.68
CA LEU A 85 -9.72 -3.64 5.63
C LEU A 85 -10.55 -3.10 6.81
N VAL A 86 -10.47 -1.80 7.07
CA VAL A 86 -11.27 -1.13 8.10
C VAL A 86 -12.45 -0.42 7.44
N ASP A 87 -13.61 -1.08 7.46
CA ASP A 87 -14.88 -0.41 7.18
C ASP A 87 -15.47 0.12 8.50
N ALA A 88 -15.39 1.44 8.69
CA ALA A 88 -15.94 2.13 9.86
C ALA A 88 -17.45 1.87 10.09
N SER A 89 -18.17 1.34 9.09
CA SER A 89 -19.58 1.01 9.20
C SER A 89 -19.88 -0.32 9.91
N THR A 90 -18.89 -1.18 10.14
CA THR A 90 -19.16 -2.57 10.57
C THR A 90 -18.69 -2.97 11.97
N THR A 91 -17.66 -2.38 12.59
CA THR A 91 -17.22 -2.88 13.92
C THR A 91 -16.32 -1.92 14.73
N PRO A 92 -16.86 -1.18 15.72
CA PRO A 92 -16.08 -0.33 16.63
C PRO A 92 -15.17 -1.10 17.61
N GLU A 93 -15.46 -2.37 17.88
CA GLU A 93 -14.72 -3.19 18.85
C GLU A 93 -13.41 -3.80 18.30
N TYR A 94 -13.13 -3.60 17.01
CA TYR A 94 -12.01 -4.25 16.32
C TYR A 94 -10.86 -3.33 15.94
N SER A 95 -10.87 -2.06 16.36
CA SER A 95 -9.77 -1.10 16.08
C SER A 95 -8.39 -1.62 16.51
N ASP A 96 -8.34 -2.42 17.58
CA ASP A 96 -7.11 -3.00 18.13
C ASP A 96 -6.52 -4.12 17.26
N PHE A 97 -7.24 -4.60 16.24
CA PHE A 97 -6.77 -5.68 15.36
C PHE A 97 -6.10 -5.20 14.08
N PHE A 98 -6.20 -3.91 13.73
CA PHE A 98 -5.74 -3.42 12.42
C PHE A 98 -4.32 -2.87 12.45
N TYR A 99 -3.42 -3.56 13.15
CA TYR A 99 -1.98 -3.37 13.01
C TYR A 99 -1.43 -4.32 11.94
N TYR A 100 -0.43 -3.87 11.19
CA TYR A 100 0.21 -4.71 10.15
C TYR A 100 0.77 -6.04 10.70
N GLN A 101 1.09 -6.09 11.99
CA GLN A 101 1.57 -7.30 12.68
C GLN A 101 0.50 -8.41 12.75
N ASP A 102 -0.78 -8.05 12.75
CA ASP A 102 -1.90 -8.98 12.79
C ASP A 102 -2.51 -9.22 11.39
N LEU A 103 -1.91 -8.69 10.33
CA LEU A 103 -2.45 -8.73 8.97
C LEU A 103 -2.85 -10.15 8.53
N LEU A 104 -1.95 -11.15 8.66
CA LEU A 104 -2.28 -12.53 8.25
C LEU A 104 -3.39 -13.16 9.08
N ARG A 105 -3.54 -12.75 10.34
CA ARG A 105 -4.66 -13.20 11.17
C ARG A 105 -5.97 -12.59 10.65
N ASN A 106 -5.97 -11.30 10.32
CA ASN A 106 -7.12 -10.61 9.74
C ASN A 106 -7.51 -11.17 8.38
N LEU A 107 -6.52 -11.48 7.53
CA LEU A 107 -6.79 -12.00 6.19
C LEU A 107 -7.25 -13.45 6.19
N PHE A 108 -6.72 -14.30 7.07
CA PHE A 108 -6.94 -15.75 6.93
C PHE A 108 -7.49 -16.42 8.18
N LEU A 109 -7.09 -15.99 9.38
CA LEU A 109 -7.53 -16.65 10.61
C LEU A 109 -8.95 -16.24 11.01
N TYR A 110 -9.24 -14.94 11.06
CA TYR A 110 -10.56 -14.42 11.40
C TYR A 110 -11.67 -14.88 10.44
N PRO A 111 -11.48 -14.83 9.10
CA PRO A 111 -12.46 -15.38 8.17
C PRO A 111 -12.43 -16.92 8.10
N ALA A 112 -11.54 -17.58 8.85
CA ALA A 112 -11.35 -19.03 8.83
C ALA A 112 -11.06 -19.60 7.42
N ASP A 113 -10.16 -18.94 6.68
CA ASP A 113 -9.72 -19.40 5.36
C ASP A 113 -8.69 -20.55 5.47
N PHE A 114 -9.20 -21.75 5.72
CA PHE A 114 -8.40 -22.97 5.83
C PHE A 114 -7.69 -23.40 4.53
N ARG A 115 -7.84 -22.67 3.42
CA ARG A 115 -7.01 -22.86 2.22
C ARG A 115 -5.62 -22.27 2.44
N ALA A 116 -5.55 -21.13 3.14
CA ALA A 116 -4.31 -20.39 3.40
C ALA A 116 -3.65 -20.74 4.76
N ILE A 117 -4.41 -21.32 5.70
CA ILE A 117 -3.88 -21.74 7.01
C ILE A 117 -3.86 -23.26 7.20
N SER A 118 -2.84 -23.73 7.89
CA SER A 118 -2.75 -25.08 8.44
C SER A 118 -2.48 -25.03 9.94
N MET A 119 -2.71 -26.14 10.64
CA MET A 119 -2.49 -26.23 12.07
C MET A 119 -1.62 -27.45 12.40
N THR A 120 -0.58 -27.26 13.20
CA THR A 120 0.24 -28.36 13.70
C THR A 120 -0.54 -29.18 14.75
N ARG A 121 -0.05 -30.38 15.07
CA ARG A 121 -0.65 -31.24 16.11
C ARG A 121 -0.74 -30.56 17.48
N THR A 122 0.10 -29.56 17.75
CA THR A 122 0.13 -28.82 19.02
C THR A 122 -0.78 -27.58 19.01
N GLY A 123 -1.56 -27.36 17.95
CA GLY A 123 -2.46 -26.22 17.84
C GLY A 123 -1.78 -24.92 17.35
N THR A 124 -0.57 -25.01 16.79
CA THR A 124 0.13 -23.84 16.23
C THR A 124 -0.36 -23.61 14.80
N ILE A 125 -0.81 -22.40 14.51
CA ILE A 125 -1.20 -21.99 13.15
C ILE A 125 0.07 -21.78 12.33
N VAL A 126 0.05 -22.24 11.09
CA VAL A 126 1.07 -21.99 10.09
C VAL A 126 0.39 -21.52 8.80
N TYR A 127 1.09 -20.71 8.02
CA TYR A 127 0.69 -20.15 6.74
C TYR A 127 1.62 -20.72 5.66
N PRO A 128 1.32 -21.91 5.09
CA PRO A 128 2.28 -22.67 4.29
C PRO A 128 2.67 -21.99 2.97
N GLU A 129 1.79 -21.15 2.43
CA GLU A 129 2.02 -20.42 1.19
C GLU A 129 2.85 -19.15 1.39
N GLU A 130 2.95 -18.69 2.64
CA GLU A 130 3.75 -17.52 2.98
C GLU A 130 5.23 -17.90 3.00
N ASN A 131 6.01 -17.25 2.14
CA ASN A 131 7.45 -17.45 2.02
C ASN A 131 8.18 -16.09 2.04
N LEU A 132 9.49 -16.14 2.30
CA LEU A 132 10.33 -14.95 2.52
C LEU A 132 10.48 -14.02 1.30
N ASN A 133 9.85 -14.32 0.16
CA ASN A 133 10.04 -13.59 -1.08
C ASN A 133 8.76 -12.96 -1.65
N ILE A 134 7.63 -13.00 -0.90
CA ILE A 134 6.38 -12.33 -1.28
C ILE A 134 6.20 -11.09 -0.41
N ALA A 135 6.09 -9.92 -1.05
CA ALA A 135 5.87 -8.66 -0.36
C ALA A 135 4.39 -8.38 -0.09
N TYR A 136 4.13 -7.89 1.11
CA TYR A 136 2.91 -7.21 1.51
C TYR A 136 3.20 -5.73 1.64
N THR A 137 2.36 -4.93 1.00
CA THR A 137 2.35 -3.47 1.09
C THR A 137 1.23 -3.05 2.01
N VAL A 138 1.52 -2.26 3.03
CA VAL A 138 0.54 -1.84 4.03
C VAL A 138 0.68 -0.36 4.31
N ILE A 139 -0.45 0.34 4.37
CA ILE A 139 -0.54 1.70 4.90
C ILE A 139 -1.46 1.65 6.11
N ASP A 140 -0.89 1.79 7.31
CA ASP A 140 -1.63 1.95 8.55
C ASP A 140 -1.75 3.43 8.94
N GLN A 141 -2.38 3.72 10.07
CA GLN A 141 -2.61 5.09 10.53
C GLN A 141 -1.32 5.87 10.76
N ASP A 142 -0.31 5.25 11.37
CA ASP A 142 0.96 5.91 11.72
C ASP A 142 1.77 6.21 10.46
N ASN A 143 1.86 5.24 9.54
CA ASN A 143 2.54 5.41 8.27
C ASN A 143 1.82 6.43 7.38
N LEU A 144 0.48 6.48 7.42
CA LEU A 144 -0.30 7.48 6.69
C LEU A 144 0.05 8.91 7.09
N TYR A 145 0.20 9.18 8.38
CA TYR A 145 0.60 10.51 8.86
C TYR A 145 2.01 10.90 8.42
N LYS A 146 2.91 9.91 8.35
CA LYS A 146 4.32 10.10 8.02
C LYS A 146 4.61 10.09 6.51
N GLY A 147 3.59 9.78 5.70
CA GLY A 147 3.72 9.59 4.27
C GLY A 147 4.45 8.31 3.87
N TRP A 148 4.54 7.33 4.78
CA TRP A 148 5.20 6.05 4.54
C TRP A 148 4.26 4.98 4.00
N VAL A 149 4.88 3.99 3.38
CA VAL A 149 4.29 2.70 3.04
C VAL A 149 5.17 1.63 3.67
N SER A 150 4.59 0.73 4.44
CA SER A 150 5.31 -0.43 4.98
C SER A 150 5.36 -1.53 3.93
N VAL A 151 6.53 -2.12 3.78
CA VAL A 151 6.76 -3.29 2.94
C VAL A 151 7.33 -4.39 3.80
N MET A 152 6.68 -5.54 3.80
CA MET A 152 7.08 -6.65 4.64
C MET A 152 6.88 -8.01 3.99
N THR A 153 7.63 -9.00 4.44
CA THR A 153 7.37 -10.40 4.15
C THR A 153 6.90 -11.10 5.41
N PHE A 154 6.23 -12.25 5.25
CA PHE A 154 5.85 -13.08 6.39
C PHE A 154 6.55 -14.43 6.33
N LYS A 155 6.86 -14.96 7.50
CA LYS A 155 7.33 -16.33 7.69
C LYS A 155 6.13 -17.28 7.80
N PRO A 156 6.33 -18.59 7.58
CA PRO A 156 5.26 -19.57 7.71
C PRO A 156 4.60 -19.64 9.10
N ASP A 157 5.24 -19.11 10.15
CA ASP A 157 4.64 -19.02 11.50
C ASP A 157 3.79 -17.75 11.70
N GLY A 158 3.66 -16.93 10.66
CA GLY A 158 2.95 -15.66 10.67
C GLY A 158 3.74 -14.49 11.25
N SER A 159 4.98 -14.70 11.69
CA SER A 159 5.84 -13.60 12.12
C SER A 159 6.36 -12.82 10.91
N ILE A 160 6.67 -11.54 11.14
CA ILE A 160 7.27 -10.69 10.12
C ILE A 160 8.69 -11.21 9.80
N GLY A 161 8.98 -11.32 8.51
CA GLY A 161 10.30 -11.59 7.96
C GLY A 161 11.07 -10.28 7.80
N GLU A 162 11.21 -9.88 6.54
CA GLU A 162 11.83 -8.60 6.19
C GLU A 162 10.82 -7.47 6.35
N TYR A 163 11.28 -6.28 6.74
CA TYR A 163 10.42 -5.11 6.96
C TYR A 163 11.18 -3.82 6.68
N ALA A 164 10.52 -2.89 5.98
CA ALA A 164 10.97 -1.51 5.87
C ALA A 164 9.77 -0.55 5.73
N ASN A 165 9.96 0.68 6.22
CA ASN A 165 9.10 1.81 5.90
C ASN A 165 9.74 2.64 4.81
N LEU A 166 9.00 2.88 3.74
CA LEU A 166 9.50 3.52 2.54
C LEU A 166 8.61 4.72 2.18
N MET A 167 9.22 5.76 1.61
CA MET A 167 8.45 6.76 0.89
C MET A 167 7.90 6.16 -0.41
N PRO A 168 6.69 6.57 -0.84
CA PRO A 168 6.02 6.02 -2.02
C PRO A 168 6.88 5.99 -3.30
N TRP A 169 7.65 7.05 -3.57
CA TRP A 169 8.49 7.13 -4.77
C TRP A 169 9.75 6.23 -4.70
N ASN A 170 10.28 5.96 -3.50
CA ASN A 170 11.41 5.04 -3.32
C ASN A 170 10.98 3.58 -3.45
N TYR A 171 9.71 3.29 -3.17
CA TYR A 171 9.15 1.94 -3.22
C TYR A 171 9.24 1.33 -4.64
N SER A 172 8.97 2.11 -5.69
CA SER A 172 9.08 1.68 -7.09
C SER A 172 10.46 1.10 -7.40
N THR A 173 11.53 1.75 -6.95
CA THR A 173 12.90 1.28 -7.14
C THR A 173 13.13 -0.09 -6.50
N ILE A 174 12.77 -0.25 -5.23
CA ILE A 174 12.95 -1.51 -4.48
C ILE A 174 12.22 -2.67 -5.17
N ILE A 175 10.97 -2.45 -5.56
CA ILE A 175 10.17 -3.47 -6.25
C ILE A 175 10.76 -3.83 -7.60
N ASN A 176 11.23 -2.84 -8.38
CA ASN A 176 11.84 -3.11 -9.67
C ASN A 176 13.14 -3.91 -9.56
N TYR A 177 13.95 -3.69 -8.52
CA TYR A 177 15.09 -4.58 -8.24
C TYR A 177 14.64 -5.98 -7.83
N HIS A 178 13.59 -6.08 -7.01
CA HIS A 178 13.08 -7.37 -6.54
C HIS A 178 12.48 -8.21 -7.67
N TYR A 179 11.45 -7.71 -8.35
CA TYR A 179 10.74 -8.46 -9.40
C TYR A 179 11.47 -8.43 -10.74
N GLY A 180 12.22 -7.37 -11.04
CA GLY A 180 12.95 -7.23 -12.30
C GLY A 180 14.31 -7.94 -12.31
N LEU A 181 15.05 -7.89 -11.19
CA LEU A 181 16.41 -8.47 -11.10
C LEU A 181 16.52 -9.64 -10.11
N GLY A 182 15.44 -10.02 -9.43
CA GLY A 182 15.42 -11.14 -8.49
C GLY A 182 16.11 -10.88 -7.17
N TRP A 183 16.32 -9.61 -6.78
CA TRP A 183 17.04 -9.26 -5.56
C TRP A 183 16.18 -9.54 -4.32
N PRO A 184 16.70 -10.24 -3.30
CA PRO A 184 15.91 -10.57 -2.12
C PRO A 184 15.73 -9.34 -1.21
N PHE A 185 14.62 -9.28 -0.47
CA PHE A 185 14.31 -8.13 0.39
C PHE A 185 15.33 -7.88 1.50
N HIS A 186 15.92 -8.93 2.07
CA HIS A 186 16.94 -8.76 3.12
C HIS A 186 18.14 -7.94 2.61
N GLU A 187 18.56 -8.12 1.37
CA GLU A 187 19.62 -7.29 0.78
C GLU A 187 19.12 -5.89 0.39
N LEU A 188 17.87 -5.76 -0.05
CA LEU A 188 17.29 -4.46 -0.44
C LEU A 188 17.03 -3.54 0.75
N PHE A 189 16.73 -4.12 1.91
CA PHE A 189 16.48 -3.40 3.15
C PHE A 189 17.76 -3.19 3.96
N ASP A 190 18.81 -3.96 3.69
CA ASP A 190 20.13 -3.78 4.28
C ASP A 190 20.88 -2.61 3.63
N TYR A 191 20.79 -1.46 4.29
CA TYR A 191 21.48 -0.25 3.89
C TYR A 191 22.91 -0.12 4.43
N GLU A 192 23.35 -1.02 5.31
CA GLU A 192 24.74 -1.05 5.76
C GLU A 192 25.68 -1.52 4.64
N ASN A 193 25.16 -2.32 3.70
CA ASN A 193 25.87 -2.82 2.53
C ASN A 193 25.81 -1.89 1.30
N GLY A 194 25.54 -0.59 1.50
CA GLY A 194 25.67 0.45 0.47
C GLY A 194 24.44 0.67 -0.41
N ARG A 195 23.31 0.01 -0.12
CA ARG A 195 22.02 0.25 -0.80
C ARG A 195 21.19 1.23 0.01
N THR A 196 20.88 2.40 -0.54
CA THR A 196 20.35 3.49 0.28
C THR A 196 18.82 3.61 0.29
N PHE A 197 18.10 2.84 -0.53
CA PHE A 197 16.66 3.05 -0.76
C PHE A 197 15.78 2.80 0.46
N ALA A 198 16.18 1.90 1.37
CA ALA A 198 15.50 1.65 2.64
C ALA A 198 16.15 2.39 3.83
N ALA A 199 17.18 3.21 3.57
CA ALA A 199 17.86 3.93 4.64
C ALA A 199 16.93 5.00 5.25
N PRO A 200 16.98 5.24 6.57
CA PRO A 200 16.11 6.22 7.22
C PRO A 200 16.21 7.64 6.62
N TRP A 201 17.40 8.08 6.23
CA TRP A 201 17.63 9.41 5.64
C TRP A 201 17.14 9.53 4.17
N PHE A 202 16.88 8.42 3.49
CA PHE A 202 16.19 8.44 2.19
C PHE A 202 14.67 8.43 2.35
N ASN A 203 14.18 8.08 3.53
CA ASN A 203 12.76 7.94 3.83
C ASN A 203 12.34 8.86 4.98
N GLU A 204 12.84 10.09 5.01
CA GLU A 204 12.45 11.08 6.00
C GLU A 204 10.94 11.37 5.92
N GLU A 205 10.32 11.46 7.10
CA GLU A 205 8.88 11.70 7.24
C GLU A 205 8.43 12.99 6.50
N ILE A 206 7.20 12.95 6.01
CA ILE A 206 6.52 14.07 5.36
C ILE A 206 5.17 14.29 5.99
N ASN A 207 4.87 15.57 6.24
CA ASN A 207 3.55 15.97 6.71
C ASN A 207 2.52 15.85 5.57
N MET A 208 1.70 14.81 5.63
CA MET A 208 0.66 14.54 4.61
C MET A 208 -0.53 15.51 4.69
N ASP A 209 -0.59 16.38 5.69
CA ASP A 209 -1.62 17.43 5.83
C ASP A 209 -1.35 18.62 4.91
N GLU A 210 -0.10 18.84 4.51
CA GLU A 210 0.27 19.91 3.59
C GLU A 210 -0.34 19.69 2.20
N PRO A 211 -0.69 20.74 1.44
CA PRO A 211 -1.12 20.60 0.06
C PRO A 211 -0.13 19.77 -0.77
N LEU A 212 -0.63 18.99 -1.72
CA LEU A 212 0.23 18.05 -2.47
C LEU A 212 1.39 18.77 -3.18
N LEU A 213 1.16 19.95 -3.77
CA LEU A 213 2.23 20.73 -4.39
C LEU A 213 3.25 21.28 -3.38
N SER A 214 2.84 21.56 -2.14
CA SER A 214 3.76 21.93 -1.06
C SER A 214 4.63 20.74 -0.64
N ILE A 215 4.06 19.53 -0.59
CA ILE A 215 4.82 18.30 -0.39
C ILE A 215 5.85 18.12 -1.51
N VAL A 216 5.44 18.27 -2.78
CA VAL A 216 6.35 18.15 -3.93
C VAL A 216 7.48 19.18 -3.87
N ASP A 217 7.21 20.43 -3.51
CA ASP A 217 8.24 21.46 -3.39
C ASP A 217 9.30 21.07 -2.34
N VAL A 218 8.88 20.57 -1.17
CA VAL A 218 9.80 20.03 -0.15
C VAL A 218 10.65 18.90 -0.71
N LEU A 219 10.05 18.00 -1.49
CA LEU A 219 10.76 16.88 -2.10
C LEU A 219 11.80 17.29 -3.15
N ILE A 220 11.49 18.32 -3.93
CA ILE A 220 12.43 18.92 -4.87
C ILE A 220 13.60 19.53 -4.10
N GLN A 221 13.33 20.28 -3.03
CA GLN A 221 14.37 20.91 -2.20
C GLN A 221 15.28 19.89 -1.51
N ARG A 222 14.74 18.72 -1.14
CA ARG A 222 15.50 17.59 -0.59
C ARG A 222 16.24 16.76 -1.64
N ASN A 223 16.11 17.11 -2.93
CA ASN A 223 16.64 16.32 -4.05
C ASN A 223 16.17 14.85 -4.02
N SER A 224 14.95 14.62 -3.52
CA SER A 224 14.34 13.29 -3.37
C SER A 224 13.59 12.84 -4.62
N LEU A 225 13.34 13.76 -5.55
CA LEU A 225 12.68 13.51 -6.82
C LEU A 225 13.63 13.74 -7.99
N ILE A 226 13.29 13.15 -9.15
CA ILE A 226 13.95 13.50 -10.41
C ILE A 226 13.88 15.01 -10.65
N HIS A 227 14.91 15.53 -11.34
CA HIS A 227 15.09 16.96 -11.58
C HIS A 227 14.06 17.55 -12.57
N LEU A 228 12.82 17.66 -12.13
CA LEU A 228 11.74 18.39 -12.77
C LEU A 228 11.44 19.66 -11.96
N GLN A 229 10.93 20.70 -12.62
CA GLN A 229 10.44 21.88 -11.92
C GLN A 229 9.05 21.62 -11.34
N LEU A 230 8.64 22.40 -10.35
CA LEU A 230 7.33 22.24 -9.70
C LEU A 230 6.16 22.30 -10.69
N GLU A 231 6.24 23.16 -11.72
CA GLU A 231 5.18 23.25 -12.74
C GLU A 231 5.11 22.00 -13.62
N ASP A 232 6.25 21.34 -13.88
CA ASP A 232 6.25 20.06 -14.60
C ASP A 232 5.62 18.96 -13.73
N TRP A 233 5.91 18.94 -12.43
CA TRP A 233 5.28 18.00 -11.49
C TRP A 233 3.78 18.19 -11.36
N LYS A 234 3.31 19.44 -11.41
CA LYS A 234 1.88 19.75 -11.45
C LYS A 234 1.21 19.17 -12.69
N ASP A 235 1.86 19.28 -13.86
CA ASP A 235 1.39 18.64 -15.10
C ASP A 235 1.36 17.11 -14.94
N GLU A 236 2.38 16.49 -14.32
CA GLU A 236 2.41 15.04 -14.03
C GLU A 236 1.29 14.61 -13.06
N ILE A 237 1.05 15.35 -11.98
CA ILE A 237 -0.04 15.04 -11.04
C ILE A 237 -1.39 15.09 -11.73
N GLU A 238 -1.63 16.07 -12.62
CA GLU A 238 -2.88 16.15 -13.40
C GLU A 238 -3.02 15.04 -14.45
N ILE A 239 -1.95 14.28 -14.72
CA ILE A 239 -2.01 13.03 -15.47
C ILE A 239 -2.41 11.91 -14.51
N PHE A 240 -1.73 11.76 -13.37
CA PHE A 240 -1.97 10.65 -12.44
C PHE A 240 -3.30 10.73 -11.67
N ALA A 241 -3.77 11.93 -11.38
CA ALA A 241 -4.98 12.20 -10.63
C ALA A 241 -5.67 13.47 -11.18
N PRO A 242 -6.31 13.37 -12.37
CA PRO A 242 -6.93 14.50 -13.03
C PRO A 242 -7.92 15.23 -12.12
N GLY A 243 -7.77 16.55 -11.98
CA GLY A 243 -8.65 17.40 -11.19
C GLY A 243 -8.44 17.35 -9.67
N PHE A 244 -7.54 16.49 -9.16
CA PHE A 244 -7.26 16.43 -7.72
C PHE A 244 -6.75 17.76 -7.17
N LEU A 245 -5.82 18.44 -7.86
CA LEU A 245 -5.27 19.72 -7.39
C LEU A 245 -6.33 20.83 -7.36
N ALA A 246 -7.25 20.82 -8.32
CA ALA A 246 -8.39 21.73 -8.35
C ALA A 246 -9.38 21.48 -7.20
N LEU A 247 -9.57 20.22 -6.81
CA LEU A 247 -10.38 19.85 -5.64
C LEU A 247 -9.69 20.25 -4.34
N GLU A 248 -8.40 19.96 -4.20
CA GLU A 248 -7.60 20.29 -3.02
C GLU A 248 -7.56 21.80 -2.77
N SER A 249 -7.28 22.61 -3.79
CA SER A 249 -7.27 24.08 -3.68
C SER A 249 -8.61 24.70 -3.27
N ARG A 250 -9.72 23.96 -3.42
CA ARG A 250 -11.08 24.36 -2.99
C ARG A 250 -11.50 23.75 -1.65
N GLY A 251 -10.62 23.01 -0.98
CA GLY A 251 -10.94 22.29 0.26
C GLY A 251 -11.88 21.11 0.03
N ARG A 252 -11.89 20.52 -1.17
CA ARG A 252 -12.79 19.42 -1.59
C ARG A 252 -12.02 18.17 -2.01
N ALA A 253 -10.78 17.98 -1.55
CA ALA A 253 -9.95 16.84 -1.91
C ALA A 253 -10.61 15.48 -1.58
N SER A 254 -11.46 15.42 -0.54
CA SER A 254 -12.24 14.23 -0.18
C SER A 254 -13.22 13.77 -1.28
N ASP A 255 -13.60 14.67 -2.19
CA ASP A 255 -14.57 14.38 -3.25
C ASP A 255 -13.93 13.63 -4.44
N PHE A 256 -12.59 13.54 -4.49
CA PHE A 256 -11.89 12.80 -5.54
C PHE A 256 -12.31 11.33 -5.53
N ASP A 257 -12.55 10.71 -6.68
CA ASP A 257 -12.86 9.28 -6.81
C ASP A 257 -11.56 8.51 -7.08
N LEU A 258 -11.27 7.46 -6.29
CA LEU A 258 -10.08 6.62 -6.51
C LEU A 258 -10.07 5.93 -7.87
N LYS A 259 -11.24 5.79 -8.53
CA LYS A 259 -11.33 5.27 -9.89
C LYS A 259 -10.72 6.20 -10.94
N ASP A 260 -10.62 7.48 -10.62
CA ASP A 260 -10.01 8.49 -11.49
C ASP A 260 -8.49 8.54 -11.32
N LEU A 261 -7.93 7.79 -10.37
CA LEU A 261 -6.50 7.57 -10.28
C LEU A 261 -6.03 6.77 -11.50
N TRP A 262 -5.00 7.27 -12.18
CA TRP A 262 -4.55 6.78 -13.48
C TRP A 262 -4.33 5.28 -13.52
N ASN A 263 -5.00 4.61 -14.46
CA ASN A 263 -4.93 3.17 -14.66
C ASN A 263 -4.70 2.84 -16.14
N GLU A 264 -3.53 3.18 -16.68
CA GLU A 264 -3.05 2.53 -17.90
C GLU A 264 -1.76 1.78 -17.59
N ALA A 265 -1.84 0.47 -17.82
CA ALA A 265 -0.76 -0.49 -17.66
C ALA A 265 0.53 -0.03 -18.34
N GLY A 266 1.50 0.41 -17.53
CA GLY A 266 2.91 0.10 -17.78
C GLY A 266 3.72 1.02 -18.69
N LEU A 267 3.39 2.31 -18.84
CA LEU A 267 4.30 3.24 -19.53
C LEU A 267 4.86 4.32 -18.60
N SER A 268 6.17 4.26 -18.40
CA SER A 268 7.01 5.33 -17.84
C SER A 268 6.78 6.65 -18.59
N TYR A 269 6.14 7.62 -17.93
CA TYR A 269 5.88 8.94 -18.52
C TYR A 269 7.13 9.84 -18.63
N ILE A 270 8.26 9.40 -18.08
CA ILE A 270 9.48 10.21 -17.95
C ILE A 270 10.25 10.29 -19.28
N TYR A 271 9.94 9.42 -20.25
CA TYR A 271 10.62 9.37 -21.55
C TYR A 271 9.90 10.10 -22.68
N TYR A 272 8.74 10.74 -22.41
CA TYR A 272 7.96 11.44 -23.42
C TYR A 272 8.09 12.96 -23.30
N THR A 273 8.21 13.63 -24.44
CA THR A 273 8.16 15.10 -24.49
C THR A 273 6.74 15.60 -24.14
N ARG A 274 6.63 16.85 -23.67
CA ARG A 274 5.34 17.49 -23.34
C ARG A 274 4.32 17.39 -24.48
N GLU A 275 4.78 17.43 -25.72
CA GLU A 275 3.94 17.29 -26.91
C GLU A 275 3.43 15.85 -27.11
N GLN A 276 4.29 14.85 -26.89
CA GLN A 276 3.88 13.43 -26.94
C GLN A 276 2.86 13.11 -25.84
N LYS A 277 3.04 13.67 -24.65
CA LYS A 277 2.09 13.56 -23.52
C LYS A 277 0.73 14.18 -23.88
N ARG A 278 0.73 15.37 -24.49
CA ARG A 278 -0.50 16.05 -24.95
C ARG A 278 -1.23 15.24 -26.02
N VAL A 279 -0.51 14.75 -27.03
CA VAL A 279 -1.10 13.95 -28.11
C VAL A 279 -1.68 12.65 -27.58
N MET A 280 -1.00 11.98 -26.65
CA MET A 280 -1.53 10.77 -26.01
C MET A 280 -2.81 11.08 -25.22
N ARG A 281 -2.87 12.20 -24.48
CA ARG A 281 -4.08 12.65 -23.76
C ARG A 281 -5.26 12.88 -24.71
N GLU A 282 -5.01 13.41 -25.90
CA GLU A 282 -6.07 13.73 -26.87
C GLU A 282 -6.49 12.54 -27.73
N THR A 283 -5.62 11.55 -27.91
CA THR A 283 -5.81 10.48 -28.92
C THR A 283 -5.77 9.05 -28.38
N GLY A 284 -5.33 8.85 -27.14
CA GLY A 284 -5.08 7.52 -26.55
C GLY A 284 -3.96 6.74 -27.24
N LYS A 285 -3.09 7.42 -28.00
CA LYS A 285 -2.01 6.77 -28.76
C LYS A 285 -0.68 7.45 -28.54
N LEU A 286 0.35 6.62 -28.45
CA LEU A 286 1.76 7.03 -28.43
C LEU A 286 2.27 7.13 -29.89
N ILE A 287 2.91 8.24 -30.28
CA ILE A 287 3.59 8.40 -31.58
C ILE A 287 5.09 8.18 -31.42
#